data_AF-A0AA39P0J7-F1
#
_entry.id   AF-A0AA39P0J7-F1
#
_cell.length_a   1.000
_cell.length_b   1.000
_cell.length_c   1.000
_cell.angle_alpha   90.00
_cell.angle_beta   90.00
_cell.angle_gamma   90.00
#
_symmetry.space_group_name_H-M   'P 1'
#
loop_
_entity.id
_entity.type
_entity.pdbx_description
1 polymer ?
#
loop_
_entity_poly.entity_id
_entity_poly.type
_entity_poly.pdbx_seq_one_letter_code
_entity_poly.pdbx_strand_id
1 'polypeptide(L)'
;MAALEQFQMLMFMGKLSAYEYYHSLAQLSDNTGTNTPLDNYEAFICIVHEWSFICLLKRAGIGYNTSGWTAAELASCMVDCFTCPCPGVNIPAKVDPDS
;
A
#
# COMPACT_ATOMS: atom_id res chain seq x y z
N MET A 1 -12.04 -6.39 -8.64
CA MET A 1 -10.65 -6.38 -8.15
C MET A 1 -9.63 -6.25 -9.28
N ALA A 2 -9.90 -6.78 -10.48
CA ALA A 2 -9.01 -6.70 -11.65
C ALA A 2 -8.40 -5.31 -11.91
N ALA A 3 -9.19 -4.24 -11.84
CA ALA A 3 -8.69 -2.87 -12.05
C ALA A 3 -7.66 -2.41 -11.00
N LEU A 4 -7.79 -2.85 -9.73
CA LEU A 4 -6.86 -2.49 -8.66
C LEU A 4 -5.58 -3.33 -8.71
N GLU A 5 -5.71 -4.61 -9.06
CA GLU A 5 -4.57 -5.50 -9.30
C GLU A 5 -3.75 -5.00 -10.50
N GLN A 6 -4.41 -4.62 -11.58
CA GLN A 6 -3.76 -4.02 -12.75
C GLN A 6 -3.07 -2.70 -12.39
N PHE A 7 -3.76 -1.80 -11.68
CA PHE A 7 -3.18 -0.55 -11.20
C PHE A 7 -1.91 -0.81 -10.39
N GLN A 8 -2.00 -1.69 -9.39
CA GLN A 8 -0.88 -2.02 -8.52
C GLN A 8 0.32 -2.57 -9.30
N MET A 9 0.10 -3.46 -10.26
CA MET A 9 1.17 -4.00 -11.11
C MET A 9 1.82 -2.93 -11.98
N LEU A 10 1.02 -2.05 -12.59
CA LEU A 10 1.53 -0.95 -13.42
C LEU A 10 2.29 0.10 -12.60
N MET A 11 1.81 0.42 -11.39
CA MET A 11 2.50 1.28 -10.44
C MET A 11 3.85 0.72 -10.02
N PHE A 12 3.97 -0.60 -9.84
CA PHE A 12 5.22 -1.23 -9.43
C PHE A 12 6.24 -1.38 -10.57
N MET A 13 5.76 -1.67 -11.78
CA MET A 13 6.63 -1.90 -12.94
C MET A 13 7.00 -0.62 -13.69
N GLY A 14 6.20 0.43 -13.57
CA GLY A 14 6.35 1.66 -14.33
C GLY A 14 6.43 2.92 -13.46
N LYS A 15 6.38 4.07 -14.12
CA LYS A 15 6.23 5.39 -13.48
C LYS A 15 4.82 5.92 -13.71
N LEU A 16 3.82 5.06 -13.56
CA LEU A 16 2.44 5.49 -13.69
C LEU A 16 2.02 6.18 -12.39
N SER A 17 1.20 7.23 -12.50
CA SER A 17 0.53 7.82 -11.35
C SER A 17 -0.92 7.34 -11.23
N ALA A 18 -1.48 7.44 -10.03
CA ALA A 18 -2.92 7.19 -9.83
C ALA A 18 -3.80 8.09 -10.71
N TYR A 19 -3.36 9.32 -10.94
CA TYR A 19 -4.05 10.30 -11.79
C TYR A 19 -4.11 9.82 -13.24
N GLU A 20 -2.96 9.49 -13.83
CA GLU A 20 -2.88 9.02 -15.22
C GLU A 20 -3.69 7.74 -15.43
N TYR A 21 -3.62 6.80 -14.49
CA TYR A 21 -4.40 5.56 -14.58
C TYR A 21 -5.91 5.82 -14.51
N TYR A 22 -6.36 6.62 -13.54
CA TYR A 22 -7.78 6.94 -13.38
C TYR A 22 -8.34 7.65 -14.60
N HIS A 23 -7.66 8.68 -15.11
CA HIS A 23 -8.13 9.41 -16.29
C HIS A 23 -8.05 8.58 -17.58
N SER A 24 -7.10 7.64 -17.68
CA SER A 24 -7.09 6.67 -18.77
C SER A 24 -8.34 5.78 -18.75
N LEU A 25 -8.78 5.32 -17.56
CA LEU A 25 -10.03 4.56 -17.41
C LEU A 25 -11.26 5.40 -17.76
N ALA A 26 -11.28 6.67 -17.34
CA ALA A 26 -12.35 7.60 -17.70
C ALA A 26 -12.44 7.81 -19.22
N GLN A 27 -11.31 8.02 -19.89
CA GLN A 27 -11.24 8.16 -21.36
C GLN A 27 -11.60 6.87 -22.10
N LEU A 28 -11.25 5.70 -21.57
CA LEU A 28 -11.72 4.42 -22.14
C LEU A 28 -13.24 4.26 -22.06
N SER A 29 -13.88 4.94 -21.10
CA SER A 29 -15.34 4.90 -20.93
C SER A 29 -16.04 5.91 -21.84
N ASP A 30 -15.57 7.16 -21.88
CA ASP A 30 -15.99 8.17 -22.86
C ASP A 30 -14.81 9.06 -23.26
N ASN A 31 -14.30 8.86 -24.47
CA ASN A 31 -13.26 9.70 -25.05
C ASN A 31 -13.80 10.84 -25.93
N THR A 32 -15.12 10.92 -26.09
CA THR A 32 -15.75 11.92 -26.97
C THR A 32 -16.00 13.25 -26.25
N GLY A 33 -15.94 13.24 -24.91
CA GLY A 33 -16.26 14.40 -24.07
C GLY A 33 -17.75 14.75 -24.10
N THR A 34 -18.60 13.88 -24.62
CA THR A 34 -20.05 14.12 -24.75
C THR A 34 -20.82 13.68 -23.51
N ASN A 35 -20.27 12.75 -22.73
CA ASN A 35 -20.81 12.23 -21.50
C ASN A 35 -19.68 11.99 -20.49
N THR A 36 -18.98 13.06 -20.13
CA THR A 36 -17.88 12.99 -19.18
C THR A 36 -18.37 12.39 -17.86
N PRO A 37 -17.83 11.24 -17.43
CA PRO A 37 -18.21 10.64 -16.17
C PRO A 37 -17.87 11.57 -15.00
N LEU A 38 -18.63 11.46 -13.91
CA LEU A 38 -18.36 12.21 -12.69
C LEU A 38 -16.93 11.93 -12.22
N ASP A 39 -16.17 12.99 -11.91
CA ASP A 39 -14.81 12.85 -11.41
C ASP A 39 -14.84 12.26 -9.99
N ASN A 40 -14.52 10.98 -9.91
CA ASN A 40 -14.43 10.18 -8.70
C ASN A 40 -12.97 9.86 -8.38
N TYR A 41 -12.02 10.68 -8.83
CA TYR A 41 -10.60 10.48 -8.56
C TYR A 41 -10.30 10.34 -7.06
N GLU A 42 -10.90 11.17 -6.21
CA GLU A 42 -10.72 11.07 -4.75
C GLU A 42 -11.19 9.72 -4.20
N ALA A 43 -12.35 9.23 -4.67
CA ALA A 43 -12.85 7.92 -4.30
C ALA A 43 -11.92 6.80 -4.78
N PHE A 44 -11.33 6.94 -5.98
CA PHE A 44 -10.33 6.00 -6.48
C PHE A 44 -9.09 5.95 -5.58
N ILE A 45 -8.58 7.10 -5.12
CA ILE A 45 -7.47 7.16 -4.16
C ILE A 45 -7.81 6.44 -2.85
N CYS A 46 -9.00 6.68 -2.30
CA CYS A 46 -9.46 5.99 -1.09
C CYS A 46 -9.48 4.46 -1.28
N ILE A 47 -10.01 3.97 -2.40
CA ILE A 47 -10.07 2.53 -2.70
C ILE A 47 -8.67 1.94 -2.87
N VAL A 48 -7.73 2.67 -3.49
CA VAL A 48 -6.33 2.25 -3.64
C VAL A 48 -5.63 2.09 -2.29
N HIS A 49 -5.86 3.02 -1.34
CA HIS A 49 -5.32 2.91 0.01
C HIS A 49 -5.90 1.71 0.75
N GLU A 50 -7.23 1.53 0.70
CA GLU A 50 -7.91 0.39 1.34
C GLU A 50 -7.41 -0.94 0.76
N TRP A 51 -7.25 -1.02 -0.56
CA TRP A 51 -6.67 -2.18 -1.22
C TRP A 51 -5.26 -2.49 -0.74
N SER A 52 -4.41 -1.47 -0.64
CA SER A 52 -3.03 -1.61 -0.16
C SER A 52 -2.98 -2.12 1.28
N PHE A 53 -3.87 -1.61 2.14
CA PHE A 53 -4.02 -2.07 3.51
C PHE A 53 -4.47 -3.53 3.58
N ILE A 54 -5.49 -3.92 2.81
CA ILE A 54 -5.95 -5.31 2.75
C ILE A 54 -4.84 -6.25 2.24
N CYS A 55 -4.09 -5.84 1.22
CA CYS A 55 -2.94 -6.60 0.73
C CYS A 55 -1.85 -6.77 1.80
N LEU A 56 -1.59 -5.73 2.60
CA LEU A 56 -0.65 -5.79 3.72
C LEU A 56 -1.12 -6.80 4.78
N LEU A 57 -2.38 -6.72 5.21
CA LEU A 57 -2.96 -7.67 6.18
C LEU A 57 -2.89 -9.12 5.69
N LYS A 58 -3.14 -9.36 4.40
CA LYS A 58 -3.02 -10.68 3.78
C LYS A 58 -1.57 -11.20 3.82
N ARG A 59 -0.59 -10.36 3.51
CA ARG A 59 0.84 -10.73 3.55
C ARG A 59 1.33 -11.03 4.97
N ALA A 60 0.82 -10.30 5.96
CA ALA A 60 1.11 -10.53 7.37
C ALA A 60 0.38 -11.75 7.96
N GLY A 61 -0.51 -12.40 7.21
CA GLY A 61 -1.29 -13.55 7.71
C GLY A 61 -2.38 -13.20 8.72
N ILE A 62 -2.67 -11.90 8.94
CA ILE A 62 -3.62 -11.43 9.96
C ILE A 62 -5.05 -11.91 9.68
N GLY A 63 -5.39 -12.15 8.41
CA GLY A 63 -6.69 -12.70 8.02
C GLY A 63 -7.00 -14.07 8.62
N TYR A 64 -6.01 -14.81 9.12
CA TYR A 64 -6.19 -16.11 9.79
C TYR A 64 -6.37 -16.00 11.31
N ASN A 65 -6.25 -14.80 11.90
CA ASN A 65 -6.45 -14.63 13.32
C ASN A 65 -7.89 -14.99 13.70
N THR A 66 -8.07 -16.00 14.56
CA THR A 66 -9.38 -16.47 15.04
C THR A 66 -10.15 -15.41 15.82
N SER A 67 -9.44 -14.42 16.36
CA SER A 67 -10.01 -13.26 17.05
C SER A 67 -10.32 -12.06 16.12
N GLY A 68 -10.11 -12.22 14.81
CA GLY A 68 -10.32 -11.18 13.80
C GLY A 68 -9.14 -10.23 13.63
N TRP A 69 -9.20 -9.38 12.60
CA TRP A 69 -8.12 -8.44 12.27
C TRP A 69 -7.99 -7.29 13.28
N THR A 70 -9.08 -6.94 13.98
CA THR A 70 -9.09 -5.90 15.03
C THR A 70 -8.33 -6.30 16.29
N ALA A 71 -8.07 -7.59 16.46
CA ALA A 71 -7.30 -8.15 17.56
C ALA A 71 -5.81 -8.32 17.21
N ALA A 72 -5.37 -7.90 16.01
CA ALA A 72 -3.97 -7.94 15.65
C ALA A 72 -3.16 -6.98 16.53
N GLU A 73 -2.01 -7.44 17.01
CA GLU A 73 -1.11 -6.62 17.82
C GLU A 73 -0.63 -5.41 17.04
N LEU A 74 -0.36 -4.32 17.76
CA LEU A 74 0.29 -3.15 17.18
C LEU A 74 1.62 -3.60 16.54
N ALA A 75 1.93 -3.08 15.37
CA ALA A 75 3.13 -3.46 14.60
C ALA A 75 3.14 -4.87 13.99
N SER A 76 2.04 -5.64 14.06
CA SER A 76 1.95 -6.98 13.44
C SER A 76 2.22 -7.03 11.93
N CYS A 77 2.08 -5.90 11.23
CA CYS A 77 2.43 -5.74 9.81
C CYS A 77 3.76 -5.01 9.56
N MET A 78 4.45 -4.53 10.60
CA MET A 78 5.71 -3.82 10.42
C MET A 78 6.83 -4.80 10.08
N VAL A 79 7.72 -4.36 9.20
CA VAL A 79 8.98 -5.05 8.90
C VAL A 79 10.07 -4.41 9.75
N ASP A 80 10.87 -5.23 10.42
CA ASP A 80 12.02 -4.74 11.18
C ASP A 80 12.98 -3.99 10.26
N CYS A 81 13.33 -2.78 10.66
CA CYS A 81 14.25 -1.92 9.92
C CYS A 81 15.70 -2.36 10.19
N PHE A 82 16.37 -2.94 9.20
CA PHE A 82 17.76 -3.41 9.34
C PHE A 82 18.78 -2.29 9.57
N THR A 83 18.48 -1.07 9.14
CA THR A 83 19.37 0.10 9.27
C THR A 83 19.15 0.86 10.57
N CYS A 84 18.02 0.66 11.23
CA CYS A 84 17.68 1.37 12.45
C CYS A 84 18.56 0.85 13.59
N PRO A 85 19.23 1.71 14.39
CA PRO A 85 20.14 1.24 15.44
C PRO A 85 19.37 0.49 16.53
N CYS A 86 19.62 -0.81 16.63
CA CYS A 86 19.05 -1.74 17.59
C CYS A 86 20.20 -2.33 18.43
N PRO A 87 20.43 -1.77 19.64
CA PRO A 87 21.46 -2.25 20.57
C PRO A 87 21.36 -3.75 20.82
N GLY A 88 22.47 -4.46 20.61
CA GLY A 88 22.54 -5.92 20.75
C GLY A 88 21.97 -6.71 19.58
N VAL A 89 21.43 -6.04 18.55
CA VAL A 89 20.96 -6.68 17.30
C VAL A 89 21.91 -6.33 16.15
N ASN A 90 22.02 -5.04 15.80
CA ASN A 90 22.85 -4.57 14.68
C ASN A 90 23.89 -3.49 15.07
N ILE A 91 23.87 -3.01 16.32
CA ILE A 91 24.93 -2.18 16.91
C ILE A 91 25.31 -2.72 18.31
N PRO A 92 26.54 -2.44 18.81
CA PRO A 92 26.96 -2.87 20.14
C PRO A 92 26.00 -2.40 21.24
N ALA A 93 25.71 -3.28 22.21
CA ALA A 93 24.79 -2.99 23.31
C ALA A 93 25.30 -1.91 24.28
N LYS A 94 26.63 -1.76 24.34
CA LYS A 94 27.33 -0.63 24.95
C LYS A 94 28.15 0.03 23.87
N VAL A 95 27.92 1.32 23.65
CA VAL A 95 28.90 2.17 22.99
C VAL A 95 29.86 2.56 24.10
N ASP A 96 31.07 2.00 24.09
CA ASP A 96 32.11 2.46 25.00
C ASP A 96 32.43 3.92 24.61
N PRO A 97 32.45 4.87 25.56
CA PRO A 97 32.56 6.29 25.24
C PRO A 97 33.89 6.72 24.59
N ASP A 98 34.88 5.82 24.52
CA ASP A 98 36.26 6.11 24.13
C ASP A 98 36.75 5.33 22.88
N SER A 99 35.87 4.70 22.11
CA SER A 99 36.21 4.03 20.84
C SER A 99 35.86 4.85 19.60
#